data_AF-A0A838E6V3-F1
#
_entry.id   AF-A0A838E6V3-F1
#
_cell.length_a   1.000
_cell.length_b   1.000
_cell.length_c   1.000
_cell.angle_alpha   90.00
_cell.angle_beta   90.00
_cell.angle_gamma   90.00
#
_symmetry.space_group_name_H-M   'P 1'
#
loop_
_entity.id
_entity.type
_entity.pdbx_description
1 polymer ?
#
loop_
_entity_poly.entity_id
_entity_poly.type
_entity_poly.pdbx_seq_one_letter_code
_entity_poly.pdbx_strand_id
1 'polypeptide(L)'
;MNAERLSAQLRAARPADGEVVSIDRHGGEYRWRRGVMLPTGERPPDAWISYSGRWPVDDPEGWVAFFDDLLAELESMTGGADRCRWPLDEPWPRGH
;
A
#
# COMPACT_ATOMS: atom_id res chain seq x y z
N MET A 1 -2.05 11.99 7.08
CA MET A 1 -1.04 11.85 8.17
C MET A 1 0.32 11.55 7.58
N ASN A 2 1.44 11.79 8.28
CA ASN A 2 2.79 11.46 7.78
C ASN A 2 3.14 9.97 8.00
N ALA A 3 4.25 9.52 7.40
CA ALA A 3 4.70 8.12 7.45
C ALA A 3 4.98 7.62 8.88
N GLU A 4 5.65 8.42 9.72
CA GLU A 4 5.96 8.05 11.10
C GLU A 4 4.68 7.81 11.92
N ARG A 5 3.70 8.71 11.79
CA ARG A 5 2.42 8.59 12.48
C ARG A 5 1.59 7.41 11.96
N LEU A 6 1.69 7.11 10.67
CA LEU A 6 1.08 5.91 10.09
C LEU A 6 1.69 4.64 10.69
N SER A 7 3.03 4.55 10.72
CA SER A 7 3.76 3.43 11.30
C SER A 7 3.36 3.20 12.76
N ALA A 8 3.38 4.26 13.57
CA ALA A 8 3.01 4.19 14.98
C ALA A 8 1.55 3.71 15.19
N GLN A 9 0.61 4.19 14.37
CA GLN A 9 -0.79 3.76 14.46
C GLN A 9 -0.99 2.31 14.06
N LEU A 10 -0.38 1.85 12.97
CA LEU A 10 -0.51 0.46 12.53
C LEU A 10 0.10 -0.50 13.55
N ARG A 11 1.27 -0.14 14.12
CA ARG A 11 1.89 -0.93 15.18
C ARG A 11 1.02 -1.01 16.43
N ALA A 12 0.42 0.11 16.84
CA ALA A 12 -0.49 0.16 18.00
C ALA A 12 -1.80 -0.58 17.75
N ALA A 13 -2.30 -0.56 16.51
CA ALA A 13 -3.55 -1.22 16.13
C ALA A 13 -3.45 -2.74 16.12
N ARG A 14 -2.22 -3.30 15.99
CA ARG A 14 -1.91 -4.73 15.97
C ARG A 14 -2.86 -5.54 15.08
N PRO A 15 -2.78 -5.40 13.75
CA PRO A 15 -3.62 -6.17 12.86
C PRO A 15 -3.42 -7.67 13.07
N ALA A 16 -4.51 -8.43 13.02
CA ALA A 16 -4.44 -9.89 13.15
C ALA A 16 -3.78 -10.52 11.90
N ASP A 17 -3.26 -11.73 12.06
CA ASP A 17 -2.76 -12.49 10.90
C ASP A 17 -3.91 -12.77 9.92
N GLY A 18 -3.66 -12.54 8.63
CA GLY A 18 -4.71 -12.60 7.60
C GLY A 18 -5.65 -11.39 7.56
N GLU A 19 -5.58 -10.44 8.51
CA GLU A 19 -6.41 -9.24 8.48
C GLU A 19 -5.98 -8.32 7.35
N VAL A 20 -6.94 -7.94 6.50
CA VAL A 20 -6.67 -6.98 5.44
C VAL A 20 -6.57 -5.58 6.04
N VAL A 21 -5.46 -4.91 5.75
CA VAL A 21 -5.26 -3.50 6.02
C VAL A 21 -4.97 -2.80 4.70
N SER A 22 -5.71 -1.73 4.43
CA SER A 22 -5.46 -0.88 3.28
C SER A 22 -4.83 0.44 3.70
N ILE A 23 -3.84 0.88 2.92
CA ILE A 23 -3.18 2.17 3.07
C ILE A 23 -3.37 2.92 1.75
N ASP A 24 -3.75 4.19 1.87
CA ASP A 24 -3.94 5.09 0.75
C ASP A 24 -3.11 6.35 0.93
N ARG A 25 -2.71 6.92 -0.21
CA ARG A 25 -1.87 8.10 -0.28
C ARG A 25 -2.57 9.20 -1.08
N HIS A 26 -2.60 10.40 -0.52
CA HIS A 26 -3.09 11.61 -1.16
C HIS A 26 -2.06 12.73 -0.99
N GLY A 27 -1.40 13.12 -2.08
CA GLY A 27 -0.41 14.19 -2.18
C GLY A 27 0.90 13.90 -1.46
N GLY A 28 0.91 13.99 -0.14
CA GLY A 28 2.04 13.62 0.75
C GLY A 28 1.52 13.09 2.09
N GLU A 29 0.23 12.78 2.13
CA GLU A 29 -0.46 12.31 3.30
C GLU A 29 -0.94 10.88 3.10
N TYR A 30 -0.85 10.10 4.17
CA TYR A 30 -1.36 8.74 4.22
C TYR A 30 -2.63 8.65 5.06
N ARG A 31 -3.43 7.65 4.76
CA ARG A 31 -4.53 7.15 5.58
C ARG A 31 -4.51 5.63 5.55
N TRP A 32 -5.14 5.03 6.54
CA TRP A 32 -5.26 3.58 6.58
C TRP A 32 -6.60 3.17 7.16
N ARG A 33 -7.03 1.95 6.83
CA ARG A 33 -8.24 1.34 7.35
C ARG A 33 -8.12 -0.18 7.37
N ARG A 34 -8.96 -0.82 8.18
CA ARG A 34 -9.18 -2.27 8.12
C ARG A 34 -10.12 -2.62 6.96
N GLY A 35 -9.91 -3.78 6.36
CA GLY A 35 -10.64 -4.25 5.19
C GLY A 35 -10.07 -3.70 3.88
N VAL A 36 -10.58 -4.25 2.77
CA VAL A 36 -10.15 -3.88 1.42
C VAL A 36 -10.55 -2.45 1.08
N MET A 37 -9.67 -1.75 0.38
CA MET A 37 -9.98 -0.49 -0.28
C MET A 37 -10.11 -0.64 -1.78
N LEU A 38 -11.24 -0.15 -2.28
CA LEU A 38 -11.45 0.14 -3.69
C LEU A 38 -11.35 1.67 -3.86
N PRO A 39 -10.45 2.17 -4.73
CA PRO A 39 -10.29 3.60 -5.01
C PRO A 39 -11.46 4.11 -5.84
N THR A 40 -12.64 4.19 -5.22
CA THR A 40 -13.87 4.67 -5.86
C THR A 40 -14.12 6.11 -5.44
N GLY A 41 -14.48 6.98 -6.39
CA GLY A 41 -14.81 8.37 -6.14
C GLY A 41 -14.21 9.35 -7.14
N GLU A 42 -14.61 10.62 -7.03
CA GLU A 42 -14.19 11.71 -7.95
C GLU A 42 -12.71 12.10 -7.76
N ARG A 43 -12.14 11.81 -6.59
CA ARG A 43 -10.72 12.03 -6.27
C ARG A 43 -10.12 10.76 -5.67
N PRO A 44 -9.72 9.78 -6.51
CA PRO A 44 -9.04 8.60 -6.02
C PRO A 44 -7.68 8.98 -5.38
N PRO A 45 -7.13 8.13 -4.49
CA PRO A 45 -5.78 8.30 -3.99
C PRO A 45 -4.76 8.19 -5.14
N ASP A 46 -3.59 8.81 -4.96
CA ASP A 46 -2.48 8.72 -5.93
C ASP A 46 -1.95 7.28 -6.04
N ALA A 47 -1.97 6.58 -4.91
CA ALA A 47 -1.55 5.20 -4.78
C ALA A 47 -2.29 4.55 -3.59
N TRP A 48 -2.49 3.24 -3.68
CA TRP A 48 -3.02 2.46 -2.57
C TRP A 48 -2.50 1.03 -2.59
N ILE A 49 -2.46 0.41 -1.42
CA ILE A 49 -2.11 -1.00 -1.25
C ILE A 49 -3.05 -1.64 -0.23
N SER A 50 -3.39 -2.90 -0.44
CA SER A 50 -4.07 -3.73 0.56
C SER A 50 -3.16 -4.91 0.89
N TYR A 51 -2.81 -5.06 2.16
CA TYR A 51 -1.93 -6.10 2.65
C TYR A 51 -2.69 -6.98 3.65
N SER A 52 -2.60 -8.30 3.47
CA SER A 52 -3.27 -9.30 4.31
C SER A 52 -2.30 -10.32 4.89
N GLY A 53 -0.99 -10.09 4.76
CA GLY A 53 0.03 -10.96 5.34
C GLY A 53 0.25 -10.69 6.83
N ARG A 54 1.25 -11.36 7.39
CA ARG A 54 1.60 -11.22 8.80
C ARG A 54 2.33 -9.90 9.05
N TRP A 55 1.80 -9.11 9.98
CA TRP A 55 2.46 -7.89 10.46
C TRP A 55 3.51 -8.22 11.54
N PRO A 56 4.79 -7.83 11.39
CA PRO A 56 5.85 -8.12 12.36
C PRO A 56 5.81 -7.17 13.57
N VAL A 57 4.65 -7.05 14.24
CA VAL A 57 4.43 -6.05 15.31
C VAL A 57 5.27 -6.28 16.58
N ASP A 58 5.68 -7.52 16.82
CA ASP A 58 6.48 -7.94 17.97
C ASP A 58 8.00 -7.94 17.71
N ASP A 59 8.42 -7.67 16.47
CA ASP A 59 9.82 -7.56 16.06
C ASP A 59 10.12 -6.10 15.67
N PRO A 60 10.79 -5.30 16.54
CA PRO A 60 11.03 -3.89 16.25
C PRO A 60 11.90 -3.65 15.01
N GLU A 61 12.91 -4.47 14.76
CA GLU A 61 13.81 -4.32 13.59
C GLU A 61 13.09 -4.77 12.32
N GLY A 62 12.42 -5.93 12.39
CA GLY A 62 11.57 -6.41 11.30
C GLY A 62 10.42 -5.46 10.96
N TRP A 63 9.85 -4.79 11.97
CA TRP A 63 8.82 -3.76 11.78
C TRP A 63 9.31 -2.59 10.94
N VAL A 64 10.50 -2.05 11.25
CA VAL A 64 11.05 -0.90 10.52
C VAL A 64 11.32 -1.29 9.08
N ALA A 65 12.04 -2.39 8.84
CA ALA A 65 12.36 -2.85 7.49
C ALA A 65 11.09 -3.14 6.67
N PHE A 66 10.14 -3.89 7.25
CA PHE A 66 8.87 -4.19 6.59
C PHE A 66 8.08 -2.92 6.26
N PHE A 67 8.01 -1.96 7.17
CA PHE A 67 7.24 -0.73 6.95
C PHE A 67 7.90 0.16 5.91
N ASP A 68 9.22 0.27 5.90
CA ASP A 68 9.97 1.01 4.90
C ASP A 68 9.78 0.41 3.51
N ASP A 69 9.86 -0.92 3.38
CA ASP A 69 9.60 -1.63 2.12
C ASP A 69 8.15 -1.42 1.66
N LEU A 70 7.17 -1.61 2.55
CA LEU A 70 5.75 -1.41 2.23
C LEU A 70 5.47 0.02 1.75
N LEU A 71 6.10 1.01 2.38
CA LEU A 71 5.93 2.41 2.02
C LEU A 71 6.65 2.74 0.70
N ALA A 72 7.85 2.20 0.48
CA ALA A 72 8.57 2.35 -0.78
C ALA A 72 7.76 1.77 -1.95
N GLU A 73 7.14 0.60 -1.76
CA GLU A 73 6.24 0.01 -2.74
C GLU A 73 5.05 0.92 -3.04
N LEU A 74 4.41 1.47 -2.00
CA LEU A 74 3.30 2.42 -2.13
C LEU A 74 3.71 3.70 -2.89
N GLU A 75 4.83 4.31 -2.51
CA GLU A 75 5.36 5.51 -3.17
C GLU A 75 5.71 5.24 -4.63
N SER A 76 6.23 4.06 -4.94
CA SER A 76 6.58 3.70 -6.31
C SER A 76 5.36 3.74 -7.24
N MET A 77 4.16 3.48 -6.71
CA MET A 77 2.91 3.49 -7.47
C MET A 77 2.35 4.91 -7.69
N THR A 78 2.95 5.94 -7.08
CA THR A 78 2.59 7.34 -7.34
C THR A 78 3.12 7.77 -8.71
N GLY A 79 2.30 8.46 -9.51
CA GLY A 79 2.66 8.86 -10.88
C GLY A 79 1.68 8.43 -11.98
N GLY A 80 0.65 7.68 -11.62
CA GLY A 80 -0.47 7.37 -12.49
C GLY A 80 -0.28 6.13 -13.37
N ALA A 81 -1.39 5.43 -13.54
CA ALA A 81 -1.67 4.32 -14.45
C ALA A 81 -0.95 2.98 -14.18
N ASP A 82 -1.71 2.07 -13.58
CA ASP A 82 -2.02 0.80 -14.24
C ASP A 82 -0.79 -0.05 -14.66
N ARG A 83 0.12 -0.34 -13.73
CA ARG A 83 1.21 -1.32 -13.94
C ARG A 83 0.72 -2.71 -14.36
N CYS A 84 -0.57 -3.00 -14.17
CA CYS A 84 -1.24 -4.24 -14.59
C CYS A 84 -2.02 -4.12 -15.90
N ARG A 85 -2.07 -2.95 -16.54
CA ARG A 85 -2.71 -2.79 -17.85
C ARG A 85 -1.64 -2.77 -18.91
N TRP A 86 -1.56 -3.90 -19.61
CA TRP A 86 -0.88 -3.96 -20.89
C TRP A 86 -1.38 -2.79 -21.76
N PRO A 87 -0.50 -1.97 -22.34
CA PRO A 87 -0.92 -0.91 -23.25
C PRO A 87 -1.81 -1.52 -24.35
N LEU A 88 -3.00 -0.97 -24.57
CA LEU A 88 -3.97 -1.54 -25.52
C LEU A 88 -3.40 -1.63 -26.95
N ASP A 89 -2.36 -0.86 -27.23
CA ASP A 89 -1.63 -0.78 -28.49
C ASP A 89 -0.45 -1.76 -28.61
N GLU A 90 -0.14 -2.54 -27.57
CA GLU A 90 0.91 -3.56 -27.62
C GLU A 90 0.34 -4.98 -27.81
N PRO A 91 0.91 -5.82 -28.69
CA PRO A 91 0.52 -7.23 -28.81
C PRO A 91 1.17 -8.10 -27.73
N TRP A 92 0.38 -8.96 -27.07
CA TRP A 92 0.86 -9.95 -26.08
C TRP A 92 1.21 -11.30 -26.74
N PRO A 93 2.28 -12.02 -26.32
CA PRO A 93 3.46 -11.58 -25.58
C PRO A 93 4.60 -11.17 -26.53
N ARG A 94 5.59 -10.42 -26.02
CA ARG A 94 6.80 -10.00 -26.77
C ARG A 94 7.79 -11.17 -26.97
N GLY A 95 7.36 -12.22 -27.64
CA GLY A 95 8.22 -13.33 -28.05
C GLY A 95 8.69 -14.25 -26.91
N HIS A 96 8.98 -15.50 -27.29
CA HIS A 96 9.49 -16.58 -26.45
C HIS A 96 11.00 -16.52 -26.28
#